data_AF-A0A1A3CXL1-F1
#
_entry.id   AF-A0A1A3CXL1-F1
#
_cell.length_a   1.000
_cell.length_b   1.000
_cell.length_c   1.000
_cell.angle_alpha   90.00
_cell.angle_beta   90.00
_cell.angle_gamma   90.00
#
_symmetry.space_group_name_H-M   'P 1'
#
loop_
_entity.id
_entity.type
_entity.pdbx_description
1 polymer ?
#
loop_
_entity_poly.entity_id
_entity_poly.type
_entity_poly.pdbx_seq_one_letter_code
_entity_poly.pdbx_strand_id
1 'polypeptide(L)'
;MSAELTNLQLLHELEPVVEKCVNRHESMHKNWNPHDYIPWSDGKNFYALGGQDWEPGQSKLSDIAQVAMVQNLMTEDNLPSYHREIAMNFGLDGPWGYWVNRWTAEENRHGIALRDYLVVTRAVDPYELEKLRIEVVNRGFSPGQNHQVRDDLFAESLFDSVIYVTFQELATRISHRNTGKACNEPIADQLLAKISADENLHMIFYRDVTAAGLDASPNQAMRSLHKVLRNFQMPGYQVPEFRRKAVVIAVGGVYDPRIHLDDVVMPVLKKWRIFEREDFTGEAAALRDDLGKLVEELEASCEKFETSKQRQLDREIRTGKKTTAFELHETAGKLTLSGR
;
A
#
# COMPACT_ATOMS: atom_id res chain seq x y z
N MET A 1 24.15 -15.53 24.35
CA MET A 1 23.17 -14.79 23.52
C MET A 1 23.64 -13.35 23.49
N SER A 2 23.85 -12.75 22.31
CA SER A 2 24.05 -11.30 22.23
C SER A 2 22.85 -10.60 22.85
N ALA A 3 23.06 -9.53 23.62
CA ALA A 3 21.96 -8.74 24.15
C ALA A 3 21.14 -8.15 23.00
N GLU A 4 19.82 -8.08 23.18
CA GLU A 4 18.94 -7.43 22.20
C GLU A 4 19.26 -5.94 22.10
N LEU A 5 19.29 -5.42 20.88
CA LEU A 5 19.57 -4.01 20.64
C LEU A 5 18.30 -3.19 20.89
N THR A 6 18.46 -2.07 21.57
CA THR A 6 17.40 -1.05 21.65
C THR A 6 17.16 -0.43 20.27
N ASN A 7 15.98 0.19 20.06
CA ASN A 7 15.70 0.90 18.79
C ASN A 7 16.78 1.94 18.46
N LEU A 8 17.28 2.69 19.46
CA LEU A 8 18.35 3.68 19.25
C LEU A 8 19.66 3.01 18.79
N GLN A 9 20.02 1.87 19.38
CA GLN A 9 21.22 1.13 18.96
C GLN A 9 21.05 0.57 17.54
N LEU A 10 19.87 0.06 17.19
CA LEU A 10 19.59 -0.42 15.83
C LEU A 10 19.65 0.72 14.80
N LEU A 11 19.12 1.90 15.14
CA LEU A 11 19.18 3.08 14.27
C LEU A 11 20.62 3.45 13.95
N HIS A 12 21.49 3.49 14.97
CA HIS A 12 22.92 3.75 14.79
C HIS A 12 23.66 2.63 14.03
N GLU A 13 23.37 1.36 14.36
CA GLU A 13 24.01 0.21 13.71
C GLU A 13 23.70 0.16 12.21
N LEU A 14 22.46 0.49 11.83
CA LEU A 14 22.00 0.45 10.44
C LEU A 14 22.24 1.75 9.65
N GLU A 15 22.63 2.84 10.32
CA GLU A 15 22.83 4.15 9.69
C GLU A 15 23.76 4.12 8.47
N PRO A 16 24.92 3.41 8.47
CA PRO A 16 25.78 3.32 7.29
C PRO A 16 25.11 2.58 6.11
N VAL A 17 24.26 1.61 6.40
CA VAL A 17 23.48 0.88 5.38
C VAL A 17 22.39 1.79 4.81
N VAL A 18 21.72 2.55 5.66
CA VAL A 18 20.72 3.54 5.25
C VAL A 18 21.34 4.59 4.34
N GLU A 19 22.49 5.16 4.71
CA GLU A 19 23.20 6.13 3.86
C GLU A 19 23.52 5.54 2.48
N LYS A 20 24.01 4.30 2.43
CA LYS A 20 24.27 3.61 1.17
C LYS A 20 22.98 3.38 0.37
N CYS A 21 21.88 3.02 1.03
CA CYS A 21 20.59 2.81 0.38
C CYS A 21 20.00 4.11 -0.17
N VAL A 22 20.08 5.21 0.58
CA VAL A 22 19.71 6.58 0.14
C VAL A 22 20.51 6.96 -1.10
N ASN A 23 21.84 6.88 -1.04
CA ASN A 23 22.70 7.27 -2.16
C ASN A 23 22.40 6.44 -3.42
N ARG A 24 22.12 5.15 -3.26
CA ARG A 24 21.69 4.31 -4.38
C ARG A 24 20.31 4.73 -4.90
N HIS A 25 19.34 4.98 -4.02
CA HIS A 25 18.00 5.45 -4.41
C HIS A 25 18.09 6.71 -5.26
N GLU A 26 18.81 7.74 -4.79
CA GLU A 26 19.01 8.98 -5.52
C GLU A 26 19.69 8.77 -6.88
N SER A 27 20.65 7.85 -6.98
CA SER A 27 21.32 7.55 -8.24
C SER A 27 20.42 6.83 -9.28
N MET A 28 19.40 6.11 -8.81
CA MET A 28 18.51 5.31 -9.64
C MET A 28 17.19 6.00 -9.95
N HIS A 29 16.72 6.88 -9.06
CA HIS A 29 15.47 7.60 -9.19
C HIS A 29 15.49 8.47 -10.45
N LYS A 30 14.40 8.41 -11.21
CA LYS A 30 14.21 9.19 -12.44
C LYS A 30 13.16 10.25 -12.18
N ASN A 31 13.57 11.51 -12.28
CA ASN A 31 12.65 12.62 -12.11
C ASN A 31 11.50 12.55 -13.12
N TRP A 32 10.30 12.80 -12.61
CA TRP A 32 9.07 13.02 -13.36
C TRP A 32 8.25 14.06 -12.61
N ASN A 33 7.24 14.66 -13.25
CA ASN A 33 6.30 15.54 -12.56
C ASN A 33 4.87 15.04 -12.77
N PRO A 34 3.99 15.16 -11.75
CA PRO A 34 2.57 14.83 -11.89
C PRO A 34 1.92 15.45 -13.12
N HIS A 35 2.16 16.75 -13.36
CA HIS A 35 1.52 17.49 -14.45
C HIS A 35 1.90 17.04 -15.86
N ASP A 36 2.99 16.29 -16.04
CA ASP A 36 3.40 15.76 -17.34
C ASP A 36 2.50 14.59 -17.81
N TYR A 37 1.73 13.99 -16.89
CA TYR A 37 0.95 12.76 -17.13
C TYR A 37 -0.56 12.97 -16.93
N ILE A 38 -1.04 14.20 -17.12
CA ILE A 38 -2.45 14.56 -17.05
C ILE A 38 -2.92 15.05 -18.43
N PRO A 39 -4.05 14.54 -18.98
CA PRO A 39 -4.61 15.04 -20.23
C PRO A 39 -5.33 16.36 -19.99
N TRP A 40 -4.59 17.45 -19.75
CA TRP A 40 -5.16 18.75 -19.39
C TRP A 40 -6.20 19.29 -20.39
N SER A 41 -6.12 18.87 -21.67
CA SER A 41 -7.10 19.21 -22.71
C SER A 41 -8.50 18.64 -22.45
N ASP A 42 -8.63 17.58 -21.65
CA ASP A 42 -9.92 17.00 -21.26
C ASP A 42 -10.58 17.81 -20.13
N GLY A 43 -9.82 18.68 -19.46
CA GLY A 43 -10.28 19.50 -18.36
C GLY A 43 -11.28 20.58 -18.78
N LYS A 44 -12.36 20.70 -18.01
CA LYS A 44 -13.37 21.75 -18.18
C LYS A 44 -14.00 22.12 -16.84
N ASN A 45 -14.41 23.39 -16.70
CA ASN A 45 -14.96 23.92 -15.46
C ASN A 45 -16.14 23.08 -14.93
N PHE A 46 -16.21 22.93 -13.61
CA PHE A 46 -17.42 22.48 -12.91
C PHE A 46 -18.41 23.64 -12.76
N TYR A 47 -19.62 23.36 -12.27
CA TYR A 47 -20.72 24.33 -12.25
C TYR A 47 -20.35 25.67 -11.58
N ALA A 48 -19.62 25.62 -10.46
CA ALA A 48 -19.25 26.82 -9.69
C ALA A 48 -18.48 27.88 -10.49
N LEU A 49 -17.77 27.49 -11.56
CA LEU A 49 -17.04 28.41 -12.45
C LEU A 49 -17.64 28.44 -13.87
N GLY A 50 -18.97 28.25 -13.98
CA GLY A 50 -19.72 28.41 -15.22
C GLY A 50 -19.60 27.24 -16.19
N GLY A 51 -19.17 26.07 -15.73
CA GLY A 51 -19.16 24.86 -16.53
C GLY A 51 -20.32 23.91 -16.20
N GLN A 52 -20.07 22.61 -16.29
CA GLN A 52 -21.07 21.55 -16.05
C GLN A 52 -20.58 20.64 -14.93
N ASP A 53 -21.45 20.25 -14.01
CA ASP A 53 -21.13 19.22 -13.04
C ASP A 53 -20.86 17.86 -13.69
N TRP A 54 -20.35 16.94 -12.88
CA TRP A 54 -20.15 15.57 -13.31
C TRP A 54 -21.51 14.88 -13.50
N GLU A 55 -21.61 14.03 -14.50
CA GLU A 55 -22.78 13.19 -14.75
C GLU A 55 -22.33 11.75 -15.05
N PRO A 56 -23.13 10.74 -14.65
CA PRO A 56 -22.86 9.36 -15.04
C PRO A 56 -22.66 9.21 -16.55
N GLY A 57 -21.63 8.45 -16.95
CA GLY A 57 -21.26 8.24 -18.36
C GLY A 57 -20.17 9.18 -18.90
N GLN A 58 -19.71 10.17 -18.13
CA GLN A 58 -18.54 10.98 -18.52
C GLN A 58 -17.20 10.23 -18.41
N SER A 59 -17.15 9.13 -17.64
CA SER A 59 -15.94 8.33 -17.46
C SER A 59 -15.66 7.43 -18.66
N LYS A 60 -14.40 7.42 -19.11
CA LYS A 60 -13.87 6.46 -20.09
C LYS A 60 -13.36 5.17 -19.43
N LEU A 61 -13.25 5.15 -18.10
CA LEU A 61 -12.71 4.03 -17.35
C LEU A 61 -13.81 3.00 -17.03
N SER A 62 -13.44 1.72 -17.07
CA SER A 62 -14.32 0.65 -16.59
C SER A 62 -14.58 0.77 -15.07
N ASP A 63 -15.65 0.15 -14.57
CA ASP A 63 -15.91 0.13 -13.12
C ASP A 63 -14.73 -0.38 -12.30
N ILE A 64 -14.05 -1.42 -12.79
CA ILE A 64 -12.87 -2.00 -12.13
C ILE A 64 -11.75 -0.96 -12.04
N ALA A 65 -11.46 -0.29 -13.16
CA ALA A 65 -10.41 0.73 -13.21
C ALA A 65 -10.73 1.93 -12.32
N GLN A 66 -11.98 2.38 -12.28
CA GLN A 66 -12.42 3.45 -11.38
C GLN A 66 -12.22 3.05 -9.91
N VAL A 67 -12.67 1.86 -9.50
CA VAL A 67 -12.53 1.38 -8.11
C VAL A 67 -11.06 1.24 -7.73
N ALA A 68 -10.23 0.70 -8.62
CA ALA A 68 -8.81 0.53 -8.38
C ALA A 68 -8.06 1.88 -8.30
N MET A 69 -8.34 2.82 -9.21
CA MET A 69 -7.76 4.18 -9.18
C MET A 69 -8.13 4.93 -7.90
N VAL A 70 -9.40 4.88 -7.49
CA VAL A 70 -9.85 5.54 -6.26
C VAL A 70 -9.24 4.86 -5.03
N GLN A 71 -9.18 3.52 -4.98
CA GLN A 71 -8.56 2.81 -3.87
C GLN A 71 -7.08 3.15 -3.74
N ASN A 72 -6.34 3.19 -4.86
CA ASN A 72 -4.94 3.61 -4.86
C ASN A 72 -4.81 5.05 -4.35
N LEU A 73 -5.62 5.99 -4.86
CA LEU A 73 -5.60 7.38 -4.38
C LEU A 73 -5.91 7.48 -2.87
N MET A 74 -6.87 6.71 -2.36
CA MET A 74 -7.20 6.75 -0.92
C MET A 74 -6.05 6.22 -0.05
N THR A 75 -5.29 5.26 -0.57
CA THR A 75 -4.04 4.84 0.08
C THR A 75 -3.05 6.00 0.05
N GLU A 76 -2.75 6.59 -1.11
CA GLU A 76 -1.78 7.70 -1.25
C GLU A 76 -2.14 8.94 -0.41
N ASP A 77 -3.40 9.38 -0.42
CA ASP A 77 -3.85 10.58 0.30
C ASP A 77 -3.67 10.45 1.82
N ASN A 78 -3.55 9.22 2.34
CA ASN A 78 -3.32 9.00 3.76
C ASN A 78 -1.85 9.14 4.18
N LEU A 79 -0.99 9.66 3.29
CA LEU A 79 0.40 10.02 3.55
C LEU A 79 0.64 10.76 4.88
N PRO A 80 -0.20 11.71 5.35
CA PRO A 80 0.03 12.34 6.65
C PRO A 80 0.12 11.34 7.81
N SER A 81 -0.66 10.26 7.75
CA SER A 81 -0.60 9.18 8.73
C SER A 81 0.67 8.36 8.56
N TYR A 82 1.02 7.98 7.33
CA TYR A 82 2.22 7.17 7.06
C TYR A 82 3.51 7.89 7.42
N HIS A 83 3.61 9.19 7.09
CA HIS A 83 4.71 10.05 7.50
C HIS A 83 4.87 10.06 9.03
N ARG A 84 3.77 10.21 9.77
CA ARG A 84 3.80 10.16 11.25
C ARG A 84 4.36 8.83 11.74
N GLU A 85 3.84 7.70 11.24
CA GLU A 85 4.29 6.35 11.64
C GLU A 85 5.79 6.15 11.39
N ILE A 86 6.26 6.55 10.20
CA ILE A 86 7.67 6.42 9.81
C ILE A 86 8.57 7.35 10.62
N ALA A 87 8.20 8.63 10.77
CA ALA A 87 8.98 9.61 11.52
C ALA A 87 9.12 9.23 13.01
N MET A 88 8.09 8.63 13.61
CA MET A 88 8.14 8.14 14.99
C MET A 88 9.10 6.96 15.20
N ASN A 89 9.38 6.17 14.16
CA ASN A 89 10.18 4.95 14.26
C ASN A 89 11.62 5.10 13.75
N PHE A 90 11.89 5.99 12.79
CA PHE A 90 13.23 6.11 12.16
C PHE A 90 14.08 7.26 12.73
N GLY A 91 13.44 8.24 13.38
CA GLY A 91 14.09 9.50 13.73
C GLY A 91 14.15 10.48 12.55
N LEU A 92 14.54 11.72 12.84
CA LEU A 92 14.55 12.84 11.89
C LEU A 92 15.95 13.40 11.60
N ASP A 93 16.99 12.73 12.10
CA ASP A 93 18.38 13.12 11.93
C ASP A 93 19.12 12.19 10.96
N GLY A 94 20.22 12.69 10.40
CA GLY A 94 21.13 11.89 9.57
C GLY A 94 20.48 11.28 8.32
N PRO A 95 21.03 10.15 7.82
CA PRO A 95 20.48 9.41 6.68
C PRO A 95 19.04 8.95 6.87
N TRP A 96 18.64 8.60 8.10
CA TRP A 96 17.26 8.23 8.41
C TRP A 96 16.30 9.40 8.20
N GLY A 97 16.59 10.55 8.80
CA GLY A 97 15.78 11.76 8.61
C GLY A 97 15.73 12.24 7.17
N TYR A 98 16.85 12.11 6.44
CA TYR A 98 16.88 12.38 5.01
C TYR A 98 15.90 11.46 4.26
N TRP A 99 15.96 10.15 4.51
CA TRP A 99 15.05 9.19 3.88
C TRP A 99 13.58 9.49 4.19
N VAL A 100 13.23 9.75 5.45
CA VAL A 100 11.84 10.11 5.84
C VAL A 100 11.32 11.27 5.01
N ASN A 101 12.10 12.35 4.90
CA ASN A 101 11.72 13.53 4.14
C ASN A 101 11.65 13.26 2.64
N ARG A 102 12.62 12.52 2.10
CA ARG A 102 12.71 12.22 0.68
C ARG A 102 11.56 11.32 0.21
N TRP A 103 11.35 10.20 0.90
CA TRP A 103 10.25 9.28 0.66
C TRP A 103 8.91 10.02 0.73
N THR A 104 8.69 10.81 1.78
CA THR A 104 7.43 11.59 1.92
C THR A 104 7.22 12.55 0.76
N ALA A 105 8.28 13.20 0.28
CA ALA A 105 8.19 14.11 -0.86
C ALA A 105 7.89 13.39 -2.19
N GLU A 106 8.40 12.17 -2.37
CA GLU A 106 8.08 11.33 -3.53
C GLU A 106 6.62 10.85 -3.45
N GLU A 107 6.21 10.25 -2.33
CA GLU A 107 4.84 9.77 -2.11
C GLU A 107 3.77 10.84 -2.28
N ASN A 108 4.03 12.08 -1.83
CA ASN A 108 3.07 13.18 -1.97
C ASN A 108 2.70 13.45 -3.44
N ARG A 109 3.60 13.12 -4.38
CA ARG A 109 3.37 13.31 -5.82
C ARG A 109 2.40 12.25 -6.37
N HIS A 110 2.32 11.07 -5.77
CA HIS A 110 1.44 9.99 -6.19
C HIS A 110 -0.03 10.38 -6.03
N GLY A 111 -0.41 10.83 -4.83
CA GLY A 111 -1.77 11.30 -4.53
C GLY A 111 -2.19 12.47 -5.42
N ILE A 112 -1.30 13.46 -5.61
CA ILE A 112 -1.54 14.60 -6.51
C ILE A 112 -1.85 14.11 -7.94
N ALA A 113 -1.00 13.24 -8.48
CA ALA A 113 -1.12 12.79 -9.87
C ALA A 113 -2.39 11.97 -10.11
N LEU A 114 -2.71 11.04 -9.19
CA LEU A 114 -3.95 10.25 -9.26
C LEU A 114 -5.20 11.13 -9.16
N ARG A 115 -5.21 12.08 -8.22
CA ARG A 115 -6.33 13.00 -8.00
C ARG A 115 -6.54 13.92 -9.20
N ASP A 116 -5.47 14.50 -9.74
CA ASP A 116 -5.56 15.35 -10.91
C ASP A 116 -6.04 14.57 -12.13
N TYR A 117 -5.55 13.33 -12.34
CA TYR A 117 -6.04 12.49 -13.42
C TYR A 117 -7.55 12.24 -13.29
N LEU A 118 -8.01 11.80 -12.13
CA LEU A 118 -9.41 11.48 -11.87
C LEU A 118 -10.33 12.70 -12.09
N VAL A 119 -9.91 13.88 -11.63
CA VAL A 119 -10.72 15.12 -11.72
C VAL A 119 -10.70 15.70 -13.13
N VAL A 120 -9.53 15.78 -13.77
CA VAL A 120 -9.39 16.36 -15.12
C VAL A 120 -10.12 15.50 -16.16
N THR A 121 -9.99 14.18 -16.08
CA THR A 121 -10.67 13.25 -17.00
C THR A 121 -12.13 13.01 -16.65
N ARG A 122 -12.60 13.54 -15.50
CA ARG A 122 -13.94 13.26 -14.96
C ARG A 122 -14.23 11.77 -14.84
N ALA A 123 -13.20 10.99 -14.50
CA ALA A 123 -13.26 9.53 -14.45
C ALA A 123 -14.16 9.01 -13.33
N VAL A 124 -14.42 9.82 -12.31
CA VAL A 124 -15.36 9.55 -11.20
C VAL A 124 -16.07 10.84 -10.79
N ASP A 125 -17.13 10.73 -10.00
CA ASP A 125 -17.79 11.89 -9.38
C ASP A 125 -16.80 12.61 -8.43
N PRO A 126 -16.41 13.85 -8.72
CA PRO A 126 -15.46 14.58 -7.89
C PRO A 126 -16.04 14.95 -6.51
N TYR A 127 -17.35 15.05 -6.35
CA TYR A 127 -17.95 15.38 -5.06
C TYR A 127 -17.87 14.21 -4.08
N GLU A 128 -18.24 13.01 -4.53
CA GLU A 128 -18.06 11.79 -3.74
C GLU A 128 -16.57 11.46 -3.53
N LEU A 129 -15.71 11.76 -4.51
CA LEU A 129 -14.27 11.63 -4.35
C LEU A 129 -13.75 12.51 -3.19
N GLU A 130 -14.04 13.82 -3.20
CA GLU A 130 -13.53 14.74 -2.17
C GLU A 130 -14.09 14.43 -0.77
N LYS A 131 -15.35 13.95 -0.67
CA LYS A 131 -15.89 13.42 0.59
C LYS A 131 -15.09 12.22 1.09
N LEU A 132 -14.82 11.26 0.21
CA LEU A 132 -14.08 10.05 0.56
C LEU A 132 -12.65 10.39 1.01
N ARG A 133 -11.99 11.35 0.35
CA ARG A 133 -10.65 11.82 0.72
C ARG A 133 -10.61 12.35 2.15
N ILE A 134 -11.54 13.25 2.49
CA ILE A 134 -11.67 13.79 3.85
C ILE A 134 -11.93 12.67 4.86
N GLU A 135 -12.84 11.74 4.54
CA GLU A 135 -13.18 10.60 5.38
C GLU A 135 -11.96 9.73 5.68
N VAL A 136 -11.16 9.38 4.67
CA VAL A 136 -10.00 8.49 4.81
C VAL A 136 -8.88 9.16 5.59
N VAL A 137 -8.56 10.41 5.31
CA VAL A 137 -7.52 11.16 6.06
C VAL A 137 -7.93 11.35 7.52
N ASN A 138 -9.21 11.60 7.79
CA ASN A 138 -9.73 11.71 9.17
C ASN A 138 -9.69 10.38 9.93
N ARG A 139 -9.97 9.26 9.25
CA ARG A 139 -9.78 7.93 9.83
C ARG A 139 -8.31 7.68 10.13
N GLY A 140 -7.43 8.22 9.28
CA GLY A 140 -6.00 8.10 9.39
C GLY A 140 -5.53 6.69 9.12
N PHE A 141 -4.29 6.41 9.49
CA PHE A 141 -3.77 5.05 9.61
C PHE A 141 -3.07 4.97 10.95
N SER A 142 -3.52 4.03 11.77
CA SER A 142 -2.73 3.55 12.87
C SER A 142 -3.18 2.13 13.17
N PRO A 143 -2.36 1.14 12.84
CA PRO A 143 -2.54 -0.19 13.41
C PRO A 143 -2.40 -0.02 14.94
N GLY A 144 -3.47 0.17 15.69
CA GLY A 144 -3.44 0.24 17.16
C GLY A 144 -3.63 1.60 17.85
N GLN A 145 -3.40 2.78 17.24
CA GLN A 145 -3.89 4.03 17.85
C GLN A 145 -5.36 4.28 17.50
N ASN A 146 -6.15 4.75 18.48
CA ASN A 146 -7.60 4.97 18.42
C ASN A 146 -8.48 3.70 18.45
N HIS A 147 -7.96 2.54 18.90
CA HIS A 147 -8.69 1.26 18.96
C HIS A 147 -9.35 0.84 17.63
N GLN A 148 -8.89 1.37 16.49
CA GLN A 148 -9.43 1.02 15.17
C GLN A 148 -9.05 -0.41 14.76
N VAL A 149 -7.96 -0.91 15.35
CA VAL A 149 -7.52 -2.31 15.34
C VAL A 149 -7.08 -2.66 16.75
N ARG A 150 -6.73 -3.92 17.01
CA ARG A 150 -6.12 -4.32 18.28
C ARG A 150 -4.83 -3.53 18.54
N ASP A 151 -4.64 -3.10 19.78
CA ASP A 151 -3.52 -2.24 20.22
C ASP A 151 -2.13 -2.86 19.98
N ASP A 152 -2.05 -4.19 19.92
CA ASP A 152 -0.80 -4.94 19.72
C ASP A 152 -0.28 -4.94 18.28
N LEU A 153 -0.97 -4.25 17.36
CA LEU A 153 -0.57 -4.16 15.96
C LEU A 153 0.25 -2.91 15.60
N PHE A 154 0.46 -1.99 16.56
CA PHE A 154 1.30 -0.82 16.33
C PHE A 154 2.76 -1.22 16.14
N ALA A 155 3.47 -0.48 15.29
CA ALA A 155 4.92 -0.64 15.16
C ALA A 155 5.58 -0.17 16.46
N GLU A 156 6.12 -1.11 17.23
CA GLU A 156 6.77 -0.83 18.51
C GLU A 156 8.30 -0.76 18.37
N SER A 157 8.80 -1.18 17.21
CA SER A 157 10.22 -1.25 16.91
C SER A 157 10.53 -0.78 15.50
N LEU A 158 11.80 -0.41 15.28
CA LEU A 158 12.32 -0.12 13.95
C LEU A 158 12.03 -1.26 12.97
N PHE A 159 12.22 -2.51 13.40
CA PHE A 159 11.98 -3.68 12.57
C PHE A 159 10.51 -3.88 12.21
N ASP A 160 9.58 -3.68 13.14
CA ASP A 160 8.15 -3.75 12.83
C ASP A 160 7.79 -2.79 11.68
N SER A 161 8.34 -1.57 11.74
CA SER A 161 8.11 -0.55 10.73
C SER A 161 8.78 -0.88 9.38
N VAL A 162 10.11 -1.08 9.32
CA VAL A 162 10.80 -1.32 8.03
C VAL A 162 10.33 -2.62 7.34
N ILE A 163 9.96 -3.64 8.11
CA ILE A 163 9.44 -4.88 7.56
C ILE A 163 8.04 -4.68 6.98
N TYR A 164 7.13 -4.03 7.73
CA TYR A 164 5.78 -3.73 7.23
C TYR A 164 5.84 -2.94 5.92
N VAL A 165 6.64 -1.87 5.89
CA VAL A 165 6.76 -1.01 4.72
C VAL A 165 7.37 -1.76 3.53
N THR A 166 8.30 -2.70 3.75
CA THR A 166 8.82 -3.55 2.65
C THR A 166 7.72 -4.30 1.90
N PHE A 167 6.81 -4.97 2.63
CA PHE A 167 5.71 -5.71 2.00
C PHE A 167 4.68 -4.77 1.40
N GLN A 168 4.44 -3.65 2.06
CA GLN A 168 3.48 -2.65 1.62
C GLN A 168 3.88 -2.02 0.27
N GLU A 169 5.12 -1.53 0.15
CA GLU A 169 5.66 -0.91 -1.07
C GLU A 169 5.66 -1.89 -2.26
N LEU A 170 5.93 -3.18 -2.01
CA LEU A 170 5.84 -4.18 -3.05
C LEU A 170 4.38 -4.41 -3.50
N ALA A 171 3.44 -4.40 -2.56
CA ALA A 171 2.02 -4.54 -2.85
C ALA A 171 1.47 -3.36 -3.65
N THR A 172 1.79 -2.12 -3.27
CA THR A 172 1.38 -0.90 -3.97
C THR A 172 2.02 -0.81 -5.35
N ARG A 173 3.31 -1.13 -5.49
CA ARG A 173 3.97 -1.28 -6.80
C ARG A 173 3.14 -2.15 -7.76
N ILE A 174 2.71 -3.33 -7.31
CA ILE A 174 1.94 -4.28 -8.12
C ILE A 174 0.54 -3.75 -8.40
N SER A 175 -0.14 -3.22 -7.36
CA SER A 175 -1.46 -2.61 -7.49
C SER A 175 -1.46 -1.52 -8.55
N HIS A 176 -0.56 -0.53 -8.46
CA HIS A 176 -0.44 0.54 -9.44
C HIS A 176 -0.18 0.01 -10.85
N ARG A 177 0.76 -0.93 -11.01
CA ARG A 177 1.08 -1.50 -12.31
C ARG A 177 -0.11 -2.20 -12.96
N ASN A 178 -0.89 -2.94 -12.18
CA ASN A 178 -2.05 -3.67 -12.69
C ASN A 178 -3.25 -2.74 -12.90
N THR A 179 -3.44 -1.72 -12.05
CA THR A 179 -4.43 -0.66 -12.27
C THR A 179 -4.18 0.05 -13.61
N GLY A 180 -2.91 0.30 -13.97
CA GLY A 180 -2.55 0.95 -15.24
C GLY A 180 -3.04 0.15 -16.45
N LYS A 181 -2.81 -1.16 -16.42
CA LYS A 181 -3.34 -2.09 -17.44
C LYS A 181 -4.86 -2.15 -17.43
N ALA A 182 -5.48 -2.20 -16.25
CA ALA A 182 -6.93 -2.29 -16.10
C ALA A 182 -7.66 -1.03 -16.61
N CYS A 183 -7.01 0.13 -16.56
CA CYS A 183 -7.53 1.37 -17.14
C CYS A 183 -7.74 1.27 -18.65
N ASN A 184 -6.91 0.48 -19.36
CA ASN A 184 -6.92 0.38 -20.82
C ASN A 184 -6.87 1.77 -21.49
N GLU A 185 -6.14 2.70 -20.89
CA GLU A 185 -5.99 4.09 -21.32
C GLU A 185 -4.49 4.45 -21.27
N PRO A 186 -3.89 4.90 -22.40
CA PRO A 186 -2.44 5.09 -22.49
C PRO A 186 -1.82 6.08 -21.50
N ILE A 187 -2.52 7.15 -21.10
CA ILE A 187 -1.99 8.16 -20.17
C ILE A 187 -2.05 7.62 -18.74
N ALA A 188 -3.12 6.95 -18.34
CA ALA A 188 -3.24 6.26 -17.07
C ALA A 188 -2.17 5.18 -16.88
N ASP A 189 -1.93 4.35 -17.90
CA ASP A 189 -0.88 3.31 -17.82
C ASP A 189 0.52 3.94 -17.67
N GLN A 190 0.80 5.03 -18.40
CA GLN A 190 2.06 5.76 -18.25
C GLN A 190 2.21 6.40 -16.87
N LEU A 191 1.15 7.05 -16.36
CA LEU A 191 1.13 7.66 -15.04
C LEU A 191 1.40 6.62 -13.95
N LEU A 192 0.64 5.54 -13.94
CA LEU A 192 0.77 4.48 -12.93
C LEU A 192 2.08 3.69 -13.06
N ALA A 193 2.68 3.65 -14.25
CA ALA A 193 4.02 3.11 -14.42
C ALA A 193 5.10 4.00 -13.76
N LYS A 194 4.88 5.31 -13.60
CA LYS A 194 5.78 6.18 -12.82
C LYS A 194 5.68 5.89 -11.34
N ILE A 195 4.46 5.90 -10.81
CA ILE A 195 4.21 5.60 -9.39
C ILE A 195 4.78 4.21 -9.06
N SER A 196 4.44 3.20 -9.86
CA SER A 196 4.98 1.84 -9.69
C SER A 196 6.53 1.76 -9.74
N ALA A 197 7.19 2.67 -10.47
CA ALA A 197 8.65 2.70 -10.50
C ALA A 197 9.26 3.27 -9.22
N ASP A 198 8.63 4.30 -8.63
CA ASP A 198 9.05 4.90 -7.36
C ASP A 198 8.86 3.90 -6.21
N GLU A 199 7.68 3.29 -6.11
CA GLU A 199 7.32 2.23 -5.14
C GLU A 199 8.31 1.05 -5.19
N ASN A 200 8.78 0.70 -6.39
CA ASN A 200 9.79 -0.34 -6.54
C ASN A 200 11.15 0.06 -5.94
N LEU A 201 11.55 1.33 -6.06
CA LEU A 201 12.77 1.84 -5.44
C LEU A 201 12.63 1.96 -3.92
N HIS A 202 11.48 2.42 -3.43
CA HIS A 202 11.15 2.42 -2.01
C HIS A 202 11.20 1.01 -1.41
N MET A 203 10.52 0.04 -2.03
CA MET A 203 10.58 -1.36 -1.63
C MET A 203 12.03 -1.86 -1.57
N ILE A 204 12.85 -1.55 -2.58
CA ILE A 204 14.26 -1.95 -2.62
C ILE A 204 15.06 -1.33 -1.46
N PHE A 205 14.77 -0.08 -1.08
CA PHE A 205 15.36 0.56 0.10
C PHE A 205 15.02 -0.24 1.37
N TYR A 206 13.73 -0.39 1.68
CA TYR A 206 13.28 -1.02 2.93
C TYR A 206 13.75 -2.48 3.03
N ARG A 207 13.63 -3.23 1.93
CA ARG A 207 14.06 -4.62 1.85
C ARG A 207 15.54 -4.80 2.16
N ASP A 208 16.40 -3.90 1.65
CA ASP A 208 17.84 -4.02 1.83
C ASP A 208 18.27 -3.56 3.23
N VAL A 209 17.59 -2.57 3.82
CA VAL A 209 17.76 -2.19 5.23
C VAL A 209 17.34 -3.34 6.16
N THR A 210 16.19 -3.98 5.92
CA THR A 210 15.77 -5.16 6.68
C THR A 210 16.74 -6.32 6.53
N ALA A 211 17.30 -6.54 5.33
CA ALA A 211 18.29 -7.60 5.13
C ALA A 211 19.53 -7.39 6.02
N ALA A 212 20.04 -6.15 6.11
CA ALA A 212 21.12 -5.83 7.03
C ALA A 212 20.70 -5.96 8.51
N GLY A 213 19.45 -5.61 8.84
CA GLY A 213 18.87 -5.83 10.15
C GLY A 213 18.82 -7.30 10.57
N LEU A 214 18.45 -8.19 9.64
CA LEU A 214 18.47 -9.63 9.85
C LEU A 214 19.89 -10.15 10.10
N ASP A 215 20.90 -9.59 9.45
CA ASP A 215 22.30 -9.97 9.69
C ASP A 215 22.84 -9.44 11.02
N ALA A 216 22.45 -8.23 11.42
CA ALA A 216 22.89 -7.61 12.68
C ALA A 216 22.17 -8.18 13.92
N SER A 217 20.88 -8.50 13.81
CA SER A 217 20.04 -8.95 14.94
C SER A 217 18.97 -9.95 14.49
N PRO A 218 19.37 -11.16 14.06
CA PRO A 218 18.49 -12.14 13.40
C PRO A 218 17.26 -12.51 14.22
N ASN A 219 17.45 -12.83 15.51
CA ASN A 219 16.33 -13.23 16.37
C ASN A 219 15.30 -12.11 16.57
N GLN A 220 15.76 -10.86 16.72
CA GLN A 220 14.88 -9.70 16.91
C GLN A 220 14.12 -9.37 15.63
N ALA A 221 14.80 -9.37 14.48
CA ALA A 221 14.16 -9.16 13.19
C ALA A 221 13.17 -10.28 12.83
N MET A 222 13.46 -11.55 13.18
CA MET A 222 12.54 -12.67 12.94
C MET A 222 11.25 -12.55 13.75
N ARG A 223 11.31 -12.07 15.00
CA ARG A 223 10.10 -11.78 15.80
C ARG A 223 9.23 -10.72 15.13
N SER A 224 9.82 -9.62 14.70
CA SER A 224 9.10 -8.56 13.99
C SER A 224 8.52 -9.05 12.66
N LEU A 225 9.27 -9.85 11.89
CA LEU A 225 8.78 -10.45 10.64
C LEU A 225 7.55 -11.32 10.87
N HIS A 226 7.61 -12.19 11.89
CA HIS A 226 6.48 -13.03 12.27
C HIS A 226 5.27 -12.19 12.71
N LYS A 227 5.48 -11.21 13.59
CA LYS A 227 4.44 -10.26 14.05
C LYS A 227 3.78 -9.56 12.85
N VAL A 228 4.57 -9.03 11.92
CA VAL A 228 4.05 -8.32 10.74
C VAL A 228 3.24 -9.26 9.84
N LEU A 229 3.77 -10.42 9.45
CA LEU A 229 3.09 -11.28 8.48
C LEU A 229 1.84 -11.96 9.06
N ARG A 230 1.85 -12.36 10.33
CA ARG A 230 0.65 -12.93 10.98
C ARG A 230 -0.49 -11.91 11.11
N ASN A 231 -0.18 -10.63 11.09
CA ASN A 231 -1.15 -9.55 11.32
C ASN A 231 -1.27 -8.56 10.17
N PHE A 232 -0.71 -8.88 8.99
CA PHE A 232 -0.61 -7.95 7.89
C PHE A 232 -2.00 -7.44 7.47
N GLN A 233 -2.17 -6.12 7.49
CA GLN A 233 -3.34 -5.45 6.94
C GLN A 233 -2.93 -4.65 5.72
N MET A 234 -3.70 -4.80 4.64
CA MET A 234 -3.52 -3.99 3.45
C MET A 234 -3.65 -2.50 3.80
N PRO A 235 -2.79 -1.62 3.28
CA PRO A 235 -3.01 -0.19 3.37
C PRO A 235 -4.35 0.16 2.73
N GLY A 236 -5.08 1.07 3.36
CA GLY A 236 -6.41 1.44 2.87
C GLY A 236 -7.54 0.52 3.37
N TYR A 237 -7.29 -0.42 4.28
CA TYR A 237 -8.35 -1.21 4.92
C TYR A 237 -9.41 -0.34 5.64
N GLN A 238 -9.01 0.88 6.04
CA GLN A 238 -9.86 1.89 6.65
C GLN A 238 -10.83 2.57 5.68
N VAL A 239 -10.64 2.40 4.36
CA VAL A 239 -11.49 2.99 3.33
C VAL A 239 -12.91 2.44 3.47
N PRO A 240 -13.95 3.29 3.48
CA PRO A 240 -15.34 2.82 3.49
C PRO A 240 -15.62 1.79 2.40
N GLU A 241 -16.36 0.74 2.77
CA GLU A 241 -16.71 -0.41 1.91
C GLU A 241 -15.48 -1.19 1.38
N PHE A 242 -14.31 -1.11 2.04
CA PHE A 242 -13.06 -1.74 1.62
C PHE A 242 -13.23 -3.20 1.17
N ARG A 243 -13.94 -4.03 1.94
CA ARG A 243 -14.14 -5.45 1.58
C ARG A 243 -14.83 -5.63 0.23
N ARG A 244 -15.82 -4.79 -0.11
CA ARG A 244 -16.52 -4.86 -1.40
C ARG A 244 -15.64 -4.34 -2.52
N LYS A 245 -14.89 -3.26 -2.29
CA LYS A 245 -13.91 -2.72 -3.24
C LYS A 245 -12.80 -3.73 -3.54
N ALA A 246 -12.23 -4.36 -2.50
CA ALA A 246 -11.21 -5.39 -2.62
C ALA A 246 -11.69 -6.59 -3.46
N VAL A 247 -12.95 -7.00 -3.32
CA VAL A 247 -13.53 -8.04 -4.17
C VAL A 247 -13.57 -7.62 -5.64
N VAL A 248 -13.99 -6.38 -5.96
CA VAL A 248 -14.01 -5.88 -7.35
C VAL A 248 -12.60 -5.80 -7.94
N ILE A 249 -11.63 -5.29 -7.16
CA ILE A 249 -10.21 -5.19 -7.52
C ILE A 249 -9.63 -6.59 -7.81
N ALA A 250 -9.94 -7.57 -6.97
CA ALA A 250 -9.44 -8.93 -7.11
C ALA A 250 -10.09 -9.70 -8.28
N VAL A 251 -11.40 -9.52 -8.49
CA VAL A 251 -12.11 -10.04 -9.69
C VAL A 251 -11.52 -9.43 -10.96
N GLY A 252 -11.18 -8.14 -10.92
CA GLY A 252 -10.54 -7.41 -12.01
C GLY A 252 -9.07 -7.74 -12.25
N GLY A 253 -8.47 -8.63 -11.44
CA GLY A 253 -7.07 -9.04 -11.58
C GLY A 253 -6.06 -7.94 -11.23
N VAL A 254 -6.49 -6.91 -10.49
CA VAL A 254 -5.59 -5.82 -10.07
C VAL A 254 -4.73 -6.28 -8.89
N TYR A 255 -5.37 -6.82 -7.86
CA TYR A 255 -4.70 -7.34 -6.67
C TYR A 255 -5.60 -8.34 -5.94
N ASP A 256 -5.08 -9.53 -5.64
CA ASP A 256 -5.80 -10.61 -4.96
C ASP A 256 -4.86 -11.38 -4.01
N PRO A 257 -5.39 -12.31 -3.17
CA PRO A 257 -4.56 -13.06 -2.24
C PRO A 257 -3.45 -13.88 -2.90
N ARG A 258 -3.67 -14.39 -4.12
CA ARG A 258 -2.68 -15.17 -4.86
C ARG A 258 -1.52 -14.28 -5.28
N ILE A 259 -1.81 -13.11 -5.84
CA ILE A 259 -0.81 -12.08 -6.15
C ILE A 259 -0.06 -11.66 -4.89
N HIS A 260 -0.76 -11.44 -3.76
CA HIS A 260 -0.09 -11.09 -2.51
C HIS A 260 0.89 -12.18 -2.05
N LEU A 261 0.50 -13.45 -2.11
CA LEU A 261 1.40 -14.54 -1.72
C LEU A 261 2.60 -14.67 -2.67
N ASP A 262 2.33 -14.79 -3.96
CA ASP A 262 3.32 -15.19 -4.97
C ASP A 262 4.24 -14.03 -5.39
N ASP A 263 3.73 -12.80 -5.41
CA ASP A 263 4.44 -11.63 -5.92
C ASP A 263 4.88 -10.65 -4.82
N VAL A 264 4.36 -10.77 -3.59
CA VAL A 264 4.74 -9.91 -2.45
C VAL A 264 5.45 -10.71 -1.35
N VAL A 265 4.75 -11.66 -0.72
CA VAL A 265 5.26 -12.36 0.47
C VAL A 265 6.45 -13.26 0.12
N MET A 266 6.25 -14.20 -0.81
CA MET A 266 7.27 -15.19 -1.14
C MET A 266 8.55 -14.59 -1.75
N PRO A 267 8.49 -13.58 -2.65
CA PRO A 267 9.70 -12.96 -3.18
C PRO A 267 10.55 -12.27 -2.11
N VAL A 268 9.92 -11.61 -1.14
CA VAL A 268 10.61 -10.96 -0.03
C VAL A 268 11.23 -12.00 0.91
N LEU A 269 10.46 -13.02 1.32
CA LEU A 269 10.99 -14.11 2.15
C LEU A 269 12.16 -14.85 1.49
N LYS A 270 12.07 -15.08 0.18
CA LYS A 270 13.15 -15.67 -0.62
C LYS A 270 14.37 -14.75 -0.69
N LYS A 271 14.18 -13.45 -0.89
CA LYS A 271 15.28 -12.49 -0.94
C LYS A 271 16.04 -12.41 0.39
N TRP A 272 15.34 -12.48 1.52
CA TRP A 272 15.93 -12.55 2.85
C TRP A 272 16.38 -13.95 3.27
N ARG A 273 16.10 -14.96 2.44
CA ARG A 273 16.48 -16.36 2.65
C ARG A 273 15.97 -16.92 3.98
N ILE A 274 14.78 -16.48 4.42
CA ILE A 274 14.27 -16.73 5.79
C ILE A 274 14.29 -18.21 6.18
N PHE A 275 13.91 -19.10 5.26
CA PHE A 275 13.87 -20.54 5.52
C PHE A 275 15.23 -21.24 5.40
N GLU A 276 16.26 -20.56 4.90
CA GLU A 276 17.62 -21.08 4.72
C GLU A 276 18.60 -20.57 5.79
N ARG A 277 18.14 -19.66 6.66
CA ARG A 277 18.94 -19.08 7.73
C ARG A 277 19.10 -20.06 8.88
N GLU A 278 20.36 -20.26 9.29
CA GLU A 278 20.77 -21.12 10.42
C GLU A 278 21.13 -20.30 11.68
N ASP A 279 21.02 -18.98 11.61
CA ASP A 279 21.39 -18.04 12.67
C ASP A 279 20.21 -17.62 13.57
N PHE A 280 19.02 -18.19 13.35
CA PHE A 280 17.91 -18.09 14.28
C PHE A 280 18.03 -19.14 15.39
N THR A 281 17.85 -18.71 16.64
CA THR A 281 17.98 -19.58 17.82
C THR A 281 16.79 -19.45 18.76
N GLY A 282 16.47 -20.52 19.50
CA GLY A 282 15.42 -20.50 20.52
C GLY A 282 14.05 -20.16 19.92
N GLU A 283 13.36 -19.18 20.50
CA GLU A 283 12.04 -18.72 20.04
C GLU A 283 12.05 -18.30 18.56
N ALA A 284 13.08 -17.59 18.09
CA ALA A 284 13.13 -17.11 16.71
C ALA A 284 13.15 -18.27 15.69
N ALA A 285 13.79 -19.39 16.02
CA ALA A 285 13.76 -20.58 15.17
C ALA A 285 12.34 -21.19 15.12
N ALA A 286 11.64 -21.22 16.25
CA ALA A 286 10.24 -21.68 16.29
C ALA A 286 9.30 -20.73 15.51
N LEU A 287 9.55 -19.43 15.53
CA LEU A 287 8.78 -18.45 14.75
C LEU A 287 9.04 -18.54 13.24
N ARG A 288 10.28 -18.86 12.83
CA ARG A 288 10.57 -19.20 11.42
C ARG A 288 9.74 -20.42 10.98
N ASP A 289 9.67 -21.45 11.82
CA ASP A 289 8.90 -22.66 11.51
C ASP A 289 7.39 -22.37 11.47
N ASP A 290 6.86 -21.54 12.38
CA ASP A 290 5.47 -21.06 12.31
C ASP A 290 5.20 -20.21 11.07
N LEU A 291 6.17 -19.41 10.62
CA LEU A 291 6.04 -18.65 9.38
C LEU A 291 5.89 -19.57 8.16
N GLY A 292 6.54 -20.75 8.18
CA GLY A 292 6.31 -21.79 7.17
C GLY A 292 4.85 -22.25 7.14
N LYS A 293 4.23 -22.44 8.31
CA LYS A 293 2.80 -22.77 8.40
C LYS A 293 1.90 -21.63 7.92
N LEU A 294 2.26 -20.38 8.23
CA LEU A 294 1.53 -19.23 7.70
C LEU A 294 1.51 -19.22 6.17
N VAL A 295 2.62 -19.55 5.51
CA VAL A 295 2.67 -19.66 4.04
C VAL A 295 1.69 -20.73 3.54
N GLU A 296 1.63 -21.90 4.18
CA GLU A 296 0.66 -22.95 3.84
C GLU A 296 -0.80 -22.50 4.06
N GLU A 297 -1.06 -21.75 5.13
CA GLU A 297 -2.39 -21.19 5.43
C GLU A 297 -2.81 -20.11 4.40
N LEU A 298 -1.86 -19.28 3.95
CA LEU A 298 -2.09 -18.30 2.88
C LEU A 298 -2.38 -19.00 1.55
N GLU A 299 -1.64 -20.06 1.23
CA GLU A 299 -1.87 -20.90 0.04
C GLU A 299 -3.30 -21.46 0.03
N ALA A 300 -3.73 -22.08 1.14
CA ALA A 300 -5.09 -22.60 1.29
C ALA A 300 -6.16 -21.49 1.23
N SER A 301 -5.83 -20.27 1.68
CA SER A 301 -6.71 -19.11 1.58
C SER A 301 -6.85 -18.62 0.13
N CYS A 302 -5.80 -18.70 -0.67
CA CYS A 302 -5.83 -18.39 -2.10
C CYS A 302 -6.78 -19.35 -2.85
N GLU A 303 -6.72 -20.65 -2.58
CA GLU A 303 -7.62 -21.63 -3.21
C GLU A 303 -9.10 -21.39 -2.88
N LYS A 304 -9.39 -21.06 -1.60
CA LYS A 304 -10.75 -20.68 -1.16
C LYS A 304 -11.22 -19.41 -1.84
N PHE A 305 -10.33 -18.43 -1.99
CA PHE A 305 -10.63 -17.18 -2.66
C PHE A 305 -10.99 -17.41 -4.14
N GLU A 306 -10.21 -18.20 -4.88
CA GLU A 306 -10.51 -18.51 -6.29
C GLU A 306 -11.88 -19.19 -6.46
N THR A 307 -12.22 -20.11 -5.55
CA THR A 307 -13.56 -20.73 -5.53
C THR A 307 -14.66 -19.67 -5.30
N SER A 308 -14.45 -18.73 -4.39
CA SER A 308 -15.40 -17.64 -4.13
C SER A 308 -15.53 -16.67 -5.30
N LYS A 309 -14.41 -16.33 -5.94
CA LYS A 309 -14.34 -15.48 -7.13
C LYS A 309 -15.13 -16.09 -8.29
N GLN A 310 -14.96 -17.39 -8.56
CA GLN A 310 -15.71 -18.08 -9.60
C GLN A 310 -17.22 -18.08 -9.32
N ARG A 311 -17.63 -18.36 -8.07
CA ARG A 311 -19.07 -18.30 -7.68
C ARG A 311 -19.68 -16.92 -7.87
N GLN A 312 -18.91 -15.86 -7.63
CA GLN A 312 -19.37 -14.50 -7.88
C GLN A 312 -19.55 -14.23 -9.37
N LEU A 313 -18.55 -14.58 -10.19
CA LEU A 313 -18.63 -14.44 -11.64
C LEU A 313 -19.85 -15.20 -12.21
N ASP A 314 -20.08 -16.43 -11.76
CA ASP A 314 -21.24 -17.23 -12.17
C ASP A 314 -22.56 -16.57 -11.75
N ARG A 315 -22.60 -15.93 -10.57
CA ARG A 315 -23.78 -15.19 -10.10
C ARG A 315 -24.02 -13.94 -10.95
N GLU A 316 -22.97 -13.20 -11.30
CA GLU A 316 -23.07 -12.03 -12.17
C GLU A 316 -23.59 -12.42 -13.56
N ILE A 317 -23.07 -13.51 -14.14
CA ILE A 317 -23.56 -14.07 -15.41
C ILE A 317 -25.04 -14.47 -15.30
N ARG A 318 -25.41 -15.18 -14.23
CA ARG A 318 -26.79 -15.68 -14.04
C ARG A 318 -27.81 -14.57 -13.81
N THR A 319 -27.43 -13.52 -13.08
CA THR A 319 -28.36 -12.47 -12.64
C THR A 319 -28.30 -11.21 -13.50
N GLY A 320 -27.26 -11.04 -14.31
CA GLY A 320 -26.98 -9.81 -15.04
C GLY A 320 -26.65 -8.60 -14.14
N LYS A 321 -26.63 -8.78 -12.81
CA LYS A 321 -26.40 -7.69 -11.85
C LYS A 321 -24.91 -7.61 -11.50
N LYS A 322 -24.28 -6.50 -11.85
CA LYS A 322 -22.91 -6.17 -11.49
C LYS A 322 -22.90 -4.97 -10.53
N THR A 323 -21.98 -4.97 -9.57
CA THR A 323 -21.75 -3.79 -8.72
C THR A 323 -20.96 -2.77 -9.52
N THR A 324 -21.46 -1.54 -9.61
CA THR A 324 -20.80 -0.45 -10.36
C THR A 324 -19.83 0.33 -9.48
N ALA A 325 -18.89 1.05 -10.10
CA ALA A 325 -18.02 1.97 -9.38
C ALA A 325 -18.83 3.10 -8.72
N PHE A 326 -19.87 3.58 -9.41
CA PHE A 326 -20.78 4.61 -8.90
C PHE A 326 -21.39 4.18 -7.55
N GLU A 327 -21.96 2.98 -7.46
CA GLU A 327 -22.53 2.43 -6.21
C GLU A 327 -21.50 2.23 -5.08
N LEU A 328 -20.22 2.02 -5.41
CA LEU A 328 -19.15 1.78 -4.42
C LEU A 328 -18.44 3.05 -3.97
N HIS A 329 -18.50 4.11 -4.77
CA HIS A 329 -17.88 5.40 -4.47
C HIS A 329 -18.80 6.34 -3.71
N GLU A 330 -20.11 6.08 -3.67
CA GLU A 330 -21.02 6.76 -2.77
C GLU A 330 -20.56 6.60 -1.31
N THR A 331 -20.09 7.70 -0.73
CA THR A 331 -19.59 7.71 0.64
C THR A 331 -20.78 7.95 1.55
N ALA A 332 -21.34 6.86 2.09
CA ALA A 332 -22.23 6.96 3.25
C ALA A 332 -21.40 7.48 4.42
N GLY A 333 -21.44 8.80 4.67
CA GLY A 333 -20.67 9.51 5.70
C GLY A 333 -20.90 8.94 7.11
N LYS A 334 -20.17 7.86 7.43
CA LYS A 334 -20.26 7.10 8.67
C LYS A 334 -18.97 7.29 9.49
N LEU A 335 -18.38 8.49 9.45
CA LEU A 335 -17.48 8.96 10.50
C LEU A 335 -18.30 9.05 11.80
N THR A 336 -18.55 7.90 12.42
CA THR A 336 -18.82 7.87 13.85
C THR A 336 -17.48 8.18 14.49
N LEU A 337 -17.34 9.37 15.08
CA LEU A 337 -16.27 9.63 16.06
C LEU A 337 -16.19 8.38 16.91
N SER A 338 -15.04 7.68 16.90
CA SER A 338 -14.84 6.47 17.68
C SER A 338 -15.34 6.78 19.10
N GLY A 339 -16.41 6.10 19.51
CA GLY A 339 -16.98 6.27 20.84
C GLY A 339 -15.86 6.11 21.85
N ARG A 340 -15.78 7.06 22.79
CA ARG A 340 -14.83 7.03 23.91
C ARG A 340 -14.92 5.74 24.71
#